data_AF-J2NN53-F1
#
_entry.id   AF-J2NN53-F1
#
_cell.length_a   1.000
_cell.length_b   1.000
_cell.length_c   1.000
_cell.angle_alpha   90.00
_cell.angle_beta   90.00
_cell.angle_gamma   90.00
#
_symmetry.space_group_name_H-M   'P 1'
#
loop_
_entity.id
_entity.type
_entity.pdbx_description
1 polymer ?
#
loop_
_entity_poly.entity_id
_entity_poly.type
_entity_poly.pdbx_seq_one_letter_code
_entity_poly.pdbx_strand_id
1 'polypeptide(L)'
;MYDPAQVAQVIAALREAAGDSVPPPYGYATFFDLATDPDAPEQRFHNVIRMGRKALIEKWYAQQETGVTHIALNMKPSHRHAEDVISELAEHVLPLFNAHAR
;
A
#
# COMPACT_ATOMS: atom_id res chain seq x y z
N MET A 1 2.40 10.67 -4.37
CA MET A 1 1.78 9.53 -5.09
C MET A 1 2.88 8.49 -5.30
N TYR A 2 2.57 7.19 -5.28
CA TYR A 2 3.60 6.17 -5.47
C TYR A 2 4.15 6.20 -6.90
N ASP A 3 5.46 6.40 -7.02
CA ASP A 3 6.26 6.26 -8.25
C ASP A 3 7.40 5.29 -7.91
N PRO A 4 7.47 4.09 -8.53
CA PRO A 4 8.51 3.10 -8.24
C PRO A 4 9.93 3.65 -8.38
N ALA A 5 10.20 4.48 -9.39
CA ALA A 5 11.53 5.01 -9.64
C ALA A 5 11.94 6.00 -8.55
N GLN A 6 11.02 6.89 -8.17
CA GLN A 6 11.25 7.84 -7.08
C GLN A 6 11.41 7.13 -5.73
N VAL A 7 10.61 6.10 -5.47
CA VAL A 7 10.71 5.32 -4.22
C VAL A 7 12.04 4.57 -4.15
N ALA A 8 12.47 3.94 -5.24
CA ALA A 8 13.77 3.27 -5.30
C ALA A 8 14.93 4.25 -5.01
N GLN A 9 14.86 5.48 -5.54
CA GLN A 9 15.83 6.53 -5.26
C GLN A 9 15.84 6.93 -3.78
N VAL A 10 14.67 7.12 -3.17
CA VAL A 10 14.58 7.45 -1.73
C VAL A 10 15.15 6.31 -0.88
N ILE A 11 14.81 5.05 -1.18
CA ILE A 11 15.35 3.89 -0.44
C ILE A 11 16.87 3.79 -0.61
N ALA A 12 17.41 4.05 -1.81
CA ALA A 12 18.84 4.09 -2.03
C ALA A 12 19.52 5.20 -1.20
N ALA A 13 18.94 6.40 -1.16
CA ALA A 13 19.44 7.51 -0.35
C ALA A 13 19.40 7.20 1.16
N LEU A 14 18.35 6.53 1.64
CA LEU A 14 18.26 6.09 3.05
C LEU A 14 19.34 5.06 3.39
N ARG A 15 19.67 4.16 2.45
CA ARG A 15 20.77 3.19 2.61
C ARG A 15 22.13 3.87 2.65
N GLU A 16 22.38 4.79 1.73
CA GLU A 16 23.63 5.56 1.69
C GLU A 16 23.82 6.38 2.99
N ALA A 17 22.78 7.07 3.44
CA ALA A 17 22.83 7.88 4.66
C ALA A 17 23.02 7.05 5.94
N ALA A 18 22.65 5.77 5.94
CA ALA A 18 22.81 4.89 7.09
C ALA A 18 24.25 4.34 7.25
N GLY A 19 25.05 4.32 6.18
CA GLY A 19 26.39 3.73 6.19
C GLY A 19 26.36 2.26 6.63
N ASP A 20 27.11 1.93 7.68
CA ASP A 20 27.16 0.57 8.24
C ASP A 20 25.96 0.24 9.17
N SER A 21 25.09 1.21 9.45
CA SER A 21 23.90 0.98 10.28
C SER A 21 22.73 0.42 9.47
N VAL A 22 21.76 -0.17 10.16
CA VAL A 22 20.50 -0.60 9.52
C VAL A 22 19.76 0.64 9.00
N PRO A 23 19.41 0.70 7.70
CA PRO A 23 18.71 1.85 7.15
C PRO A 23 17.27 1.94 7.68
N PRO A 24 16.75 3.16 7.86
CA PRO A 24 15.37 3.33 8.28
C PRO A 24 14.40 2.76 7.22
N PRO A 25 13.30 2.11 7.64
CA PRO A 25 12.31 1.58 6.71
C PRO A 25 11.58 2.70 5.96
N TYR A 26 11.25 2.45 4.69
CA TYR A 26 10.40 3.35 3.91
C TYR A 26 8.93 2.91 3.98
N GLY A 27 8.05 3.89 4.18
CA GLY A 27 6.60 3.72 4.09
C GLY A 27 5.92 5.02 3.69
N TYR A 28 4.66 4.94 3.27
CA TYR A 28 3.90 6.10 2.84
C TYR A 28 2.43 6.02 3.23
N ALA A 29 1.73 7.16 3.20
CA ALA A 29 0.29 7.23 3.42
C ALA A 29 -0.44 7.58 2.11
N THR A 30 -1.65 7.04 1.92
CA THR A 30 -2.49 7.36 0.75
C THR A 30 -3.96 7.39 1.10
N PHE A 31 -4.73 8.25 0.42
CA PHE A 31 -6.18 8.16 0.43
C PHE A 31 -6.62 6.99 -0.44
N PHE A 32 -7.42 6.10 0.13
CA PHE A 32 -7.81 4.84 -0.49
C PHE A 32 -9.31 4.60 -0.39
N ASP A 33 -9.89 4.10 -1.47
CA ASP A 33 -11.28 3.64 -1.53
C ASP A 33 -11.30 2.21 -2.10
N LEU A 34 -11.78 1.26 -1.30
CA LEU A 34 -11.89 -0.14 -1.75
C LEU A 34 -13.17 -0.30 -2.59
N ALA A 35 -13.02 -0.64 -3.86
CA ALA A 35 -14.17 -0.88 -4.74
C ALA A 35 -14.98 -2.11 -4.30
N THR A 36 -16.28 -2.11 -4.58
CA THR A 36 -17.16 -3.27 -4.35
C THR A 36 -16.81 -4.44 -5.25
N ASP A 37 -16.42 -4.16 -6.50
CA ASP A 37 -15.97 -5.18 -7.44
C ASP A 37 -14.52 -5.60 -7.11
N PRO A 38 -14.25 -6.87 -6.74
CA PRO A 38 -12.90 -7.37 -6.47
C PRO A 38 -11.89 -7.14 -7.57
N ASP A 39 -12.37 -7.17 -8.82
CA ASP A 39 -11.57 -7.15 -10.04
C ASP A 39 -11.48 -5.72 -10.62
N ALA A 40 -12.06 -4.72 -9.95
CA ALA A 40 -12.03 -3.34 -10.41
C ALA A 40 -10.57 -2.86 -10.57
N PRO A 41 -10.21 -2.31 -11.74
CA PRO A 41 -8.86 -1.82 -11.98
C PRO A 41 -8.54 -0.59 -11.14
N GLU A 42 -7.25 -0.26 -11.03
CA GLU A 42 -6.81 0.99 -10.40
C GLU A 42 -7.36 2.22 -11.13
N GLN A 43 -8.07 3.06 -10.39
CA GLN A 43 -8.60 4.34 -10.81
C GLN A 43 -8.08 5.43 -9.89
N ARG A 44 -7.92 6.64 -10.45
CA ARG A 44 -7.44 7.81 -9.72
C ARG A 44 -8.47 8.92 -9.76
N PHE A 45 -8.77 9.46 -8.60
CA PHE A 45 -9.67 10.60 -8.42
C PHE A 45 -8.97 11.63 -7.54
N HIS A 46 -8.38 12.66 -8.14
CA HIS A 46 -7.54 13.63 -7.44
C HIS A 46 -6.42 12.94 -6.63
N ASN A 47 -6.49 13.00 -5.29
CA ASN A 47 -5.56 12.40 -4.35
C ASN A 47 -5.98 11.02 -3.86
N VAL A 48 -7.13 10.50 -4.32
CA VAL A 48 -7.68 9.19 -3.94
C VAL A 48 -7.34 8.16 -5.01
N ILE A 49 -6.90 6.99 -4.55
CA ILE A 49 -6.75 5.80 -5.38
C ILE A 49 -7.86 4.81 -5.04
N ARG A 50 -8.55 4.29 -6.06
CA ARG A 50 -9.64 3.33 -5.92
C ARG A 50 -9.33 2.09 -6.74
N MET A 51 -9.51 0.91 -6.16
CA MET A 51 -9.39 -0.38 -6.87
C MET A 51 -10.09 -1.49 -6.11
N GLY A 52 -10.30 -2.63 -6.78
CA GLY A 52 -10.72 -3.86 -6.14
C GLY A 52 -9.56 -4.53 -5.38
N ARG A 53 -9.89 -5.46 -4.49
CA ARG A 53 -8.89 -6.13 -3.63
C ARG A 53 -7.81 -6.87 -4.41
N LYS A 54 -8.09 -7.42 -5.59
CA LYS A 54 -7.11 -8.18 -6.38
C LYS A 54 -6.01 -7.26 -6.93
N ALA A 55 -6.41 -6.13 -7.52
CA ALA A 55 -5.48 -5.10 -7.95
C ALA A 55 -4.68 -4.51 -6.76
N LEU A 56 -5.30 -4.38 -5.59
CA LEU A 56 -4.60 -3.95 -4.37
C LEU A 56 -3.49 -4.92 -3.96
N ILE A 57 -3.79 -6.22 -3.95
CA ILE A 57 -2.84 -7.28 -3.61
C ILE A 57 -1.65 -7.27 -4.58
N GLU A 58 -1.92 -7.26 -5.90
CA GLU A 58 -0.88 -7.19 -6.92
C GLU A 58 0.01 -5.96 -6.75
N LYS A 59 -0.61 -4.80 -6.48
CA LYS A 59 0.10 -3.55 -6.24
C LYS A 59 1.01 -3.64 -5.02
N TRP A 60 0.54 -4.21 -3.91
CA TRP A 60 1.33 -4.31 -2.69
C TRP A 60 2.49 -5.29 -2.82
N TYR A 61 2.33 -6.40 -3.56
CA TYR A 61 3.48 -7.26 -3.89
C TYR A 61 4.55 -6.51 -4.68
N ALA A 62 4.18 -5.78 -5.74
CA ALA A 62 5.13 -4.97 -6.52
C ALA A 62 5.81 -3.87 -5.67
N GLN A 63 5.09 -3.30 -4.71
CA GLN A 63 5.63 -2.31 -3.79
C GLN A 63 6.59 -2.92 -2.76
N GLN A 64 6.28 -4.11 -2.26
CA GLN A 64 7.17 -4.87 -1.39
C GLN A 64 8.48 -5.21 -2.11
N GLU A 65 8.43 -5.61 -3.39
CA GLU A 65 9.63 -5.83 -4.22
C GLU A 65 10.47 -4.56 -4.40
N THR A 66 9.84 -3.39 -4.43
CA THR A 66 10.53 -2.09 -4.49
C THR A 66 11.15 -1.70 -3.13
N GLY A 67 10.79 -2.39 -2.04
CA GLY A 67 11.31 -2.14 -0.69
C GLY A 67 10.39 -1.27 0.18
N VAL A 68 9.13 -1.07 -0.20
CA VAL A 68 8.12 -0.47 0.67
C VAL A 68 7.80 -1.45 1.80
N THR A 69 7.86 -0.97 3.05
CA THR A 69 7.68 -1.80 4.24
C THR A 69 6.41 -1.48 5.02
N HIS A 70 5.83 -0.30 4.82
CA HIS A 70 4.61 0.11 5.52
C HIS A 70 3.76 1.03 4.66
N ILE A 71 2.44 0.81 4.68
CA ILE A 71 1.46 1.65 3.95
C ILE A 71 0.33 1.99 4.92
N ALA A 72 0.10 3.28 5.13
CA ALA A 72 -1.04 3.78 5.89
C ALA A 72 -2.19 4.17 4.95
N LEU A 73 -3.35 3.54 5.11
CA LEU A 73 -4.54 3.83 4.32
C LEU A 73 -5.44 4.83 5.03
N ASN A 74 -5.71 5.96 4.37
CA ASN A 74 -6.77 6.86 4.76
C ASN A 74 -8.05 6.49 4.00
N MET A 75 -8.99 5.86 4.70
CA MET A 75 -10.24 5.34 4.13
C MET A 75 -11.43 6.31 4.23
N LYS A 76 -11.19 7.59 4.57
CA LYS A 76 -12.25 8.61 4.62
C LYS A 76 -13.05 8.74 3.31
N PRO A 77 -12.46 8.70 2.10
CA PRO A 77 -13.20 8.85 0.85
C PRO A 77 -13.93 7.56 0.40
N SER A 78 -14.32 6.69 1.34
CA SER A 78 -14.94 5.41 1.00
C SER A 78 -16.40 5.55 0.54
N HIS A 79 -16.77 4.79 -0.47
CA HIS A 79 -18.17 4.64 -0.92
C HIS A 79 -18.93 3.51 -0.22
N ARG A 80 -18.26 2.77 0.67
CA ARG A 80 -18.79 1.63 1.40
C ARG A 80 -18.78 1.90 2.90
N HIS A 81 -19.57 1.15 3.66
CA HIS A 81 -19.45 1.19 5.11
C HIS A 81 -18.07 0.71 5.54
N ALA A 82 -17.49 1.38 6.53
CA ALA A 82 -16.13 1.08 6.99
C ALA A 82 -16.01 -0.37 7.49
N GLU A 83 -17.06 -0.91 8.12
CA GLU A 83 -17.12 -2.30 8.61
C GLU A 83 -16.98 -3.31 7.47
N ASP A 84 -17.66 -3.09 6.33
CA ASP A 84 -17.55 -3.96 5.16
C ASP A 84 -16.15 -3.93 4.56
N VAL A 85 -15.55 -2.73 4.47
CA VAL A 85 -14.19 -2.56 3.93
C VAL A 85 -13.17 -3.23 4.83
N ILE A 86 -13.26 -3.01 6.14
CA ILE A 86 -12.33 -3.61 7.12
C ILE A 86 -12.46 -5.14 7.12
N SER A 87 -13.69 -5.67 7.08
CA SER A 87 -13.93 -7.11 7.04
C SER A 87 -13.35 -7.74 5.78
N GLU A 88 -13.56 -7.13 4.60
CA GLU A 88 -13.00 -7.64 3.35
C GLU A 88 -11.47 -7.62 3.32
N LEU A 89 -10.86 -6.54 3.84
CA LEU A 89 -9.40 -6.45 3.97
C LEU A 89 -8.87 -7.53 4.92
N ALA A 90 -9.53 -7.74 6.06
CA ALA A 90 -9.14 -8.73 7.06
C ALA A 90 -9.25 -10.17 6.54
N GLU A 91 -10.28 -10.48 5.76
CA GLU A 91 -10.51 -11.82 5.22
C GLU A 91 -9.60 -12.14 4.02
N HIS A 92 -9.42 -11.19 3.10
CA HIS A 92 -8.83 -11.50 1.78
C HIS A 92 -7.48 -10.85 1.49
N VAL A 93 -7.11 -9.78 2.19
CA VAL A 93 -5.89 -9.01 1.86
C VAL A 93 -4.84 -9.16 2.95
N LEU A 94 -5.15 -8.77 4.18
CA LEU A 94 -4.18 -8.75 5.29
C LEU A 94 -3.51 -10.10 5.58
N PRO A 95 -4.16 -11.28 5.46
CA PRO A 95 -3.50 -12.56 5.67
C PRO A 95 -2.35 -12.85 4.68
N LEU A 96 -2.30 -12.14 3.54
CA LEU A 96 -1.23 -12.27 2.55
C LEU A 96 0.02 -11.45 2.92
N PHE A 97 -0.13 -10.44 3.78
CA PHE A 97 0.94 -9.51 4.17
C PHE A 97 1.17 -9.63 5.68
N ASN A 98 1.99 -10.61 6.07
CA ASN A 98 2.28 -10.92 7.47
C ASN A 98 2.84 -9.73 8.24
N ALA A 99 2.02 -9.06 9.05
CA ALA A 99 2.45 -7.94 9.91
C ALA A 99 3.38 -8.37 11.07
N HIS A 100 3.50 -9.68 11.32
CA HIS A 100 4.23 -10.26 12.46
C HIS A 100 5.36 -11.22 12.09
N ALA A 101 5.67 -11.37 10.79
CA ALA A 101 6.87 -12.11 10.39
C ALA A 101 8.10 -11.19 10.54
N ARG A 102 8.65 -11.15 11.75
CA ARG A 102 10.01 -10.70 12.03
C ARG A 102 10.76 -11.82 12.72
#